data_AF-A0A5L8LMG1-F1
#
_entry.id   AF-A0A5L8LMG1-F1
#
_cell.length_a   1.000
_cell.length_b   1.000
_cell.length_c   1.000
_cell.angle_alpha   90.00
_cell.angle_beta   90.00
_cell.angle_gamma   90.00
#
_symmetry.space_group_name_H-M   'P 1'
#
loop_
_entity.id
_entity.type
_entity.pdbx_description
1 polymer ?
#
loop_
_entity_poly.entity_id
_entity_poly.type
_entity_poly.pdbx_seq_one_letter_code
_entity_poly.pdbx_strand_id
1 'polypeptide(L)'
;MLLEAYHNRALCRFNCLKFQEALKHATIAVEFDPSNVFLFNFLGLCNFKLDLLQEAILAFNKTIALNNAYYLAYFNRARVYILLDEHTKALKDLQTCIYLAPEYYMAYYTRFITLLSVDPK
;
A
#
# COMPACT_ATOMS: atom_id res chain seq x y z
N MET A 1 2.00 -24.53 -0.53
CA MET A 1 3.37 -24.87 -0.08
C MET A 1 4.44 -23.86 -0.51
N LEU A 2 4.84 -23.74 -1.79
CA LEU A 2 5.91 -22.79 -2.18
C LEU A 2 5.49 -21.31 -2.02
N LEU A 3 4.27 -20.97 -2.47
CA LEU A 3 3.71 -19.62 -2.34
C LEU A 3 3.62 -19.15 -0.89
N GLU A 4 3.01 -19.96 -0.03
CA GLU A 4 2.87 -19.66 1.40
C GLU A 4 4.24 -19.52 2.08
N ALA A 5 5.23 -20.33 1.69
CA ALA A 5 6.59 -20.20 2.21
C ALA A 5 7.24 -18.88 1.82
N TYR A 6 7.08 -18.42 0.58
CA TYR A 6 7.59 -17.11 0.14
C TYR A 6 6.85 -15.96 0.82
N HIS A 7 5.53 -16.04 0.92
CA HIS A 7 4.73 -15.03 1.64
C HIS A 7 5.15 -14.92 3.12
N ASN A 8 5.24 -16.04 3.83
CA ASN A 8 5.64 -16.07 5.24
C ASN A 8 7.07 -15.55 5.43
N ARG A 9 8.01 -15.92 4.55
CA ARG A 9 9.38 -15.39 4.60
C ARG A 9 9.41 -13.89 4.37
N ALA A 10 8.66 -13.40 3.39
CA ALA A 10 8.57 -11.98 3.10
C ALA A 10 8.03 -11.21 4.32
N LEU A 11 6.96 -11.70 4.94
CA LEU A 11 6.37 -11.14 6.15
C LEU A 11 7.35 -11.15 7.33
N CYS A 12 8.03 -12.27 7.58
CA CYS A 12 9.05 -12.35 8.64
C CYS A 12 10.18 -11.33 8.42
N ARG A 13 10.69 -11.21 7.19
CA ARG A 13 11.74 -10.23 6.87
C ARG A 13 11.25 -8.79 7.06
N PHE A 14 10.03 -8.50 6.63
CA PHE A 14 9.40 -7.19 6.82
C PHE A 14 9.27 -6.82 8.30
N ASN A 15 8.83 -7.76 9.14
CA ASN A 15 8.72 -7.57 10.59
C ASN A 15 10.09 -7.42 11.27
N CYS A 16 11.15 -7.99 10.70
CA CYS A 16 12.53 -7.76 11.12
C CYS A 16 13.18 -6.49 10.53
N LEU A 17 12.39 -5.60 9.89
CA LEU A 17 12.87 -4.37 9.21
C LEU A 17 13.87 -4.64 8.06
N LYS A 18 13.91 -5.88 7.58
CA LYS A 18 14.76 -6.36 6.48
C LYS A 18 14.03 -6.21 5.15
N PHE A 19 13.79 -4.95 4.77
CA PHE A 19 12.86 -4.63 3.67
C PHE A 19 13.37 -5.06 2.29
N GLN A 20 14.68 -5.03 2.04
CA GLN A 20 15.26 -5.54 0.80
C GLN A 20 15.04 -7.06 0.64
N GLU A 21 15.23 -7.85 1.69
CA GLU A 21 14.94 -9.28 1.63
C GLU A 21 13.43 -9.56 1.56
N ALA A 22 12.60 -8.75 2.23
CA ALA A 22 11.15 -8.84 2.13
C ALA A 22 10.67 -8.60 0.69
N LEU A 23 11.20 -7.57 0.03
CA LEU A 23 10.90 -7.26 -1.37
C LEU A 23 11.20 -8.44 -2.29
N LYS A 24 12.40 -9.04 -2.19
CA LYS A 24 12.79 -10.20 -3.00
C LYS A 24 11.78 -11.35 -2.89
N HIS A 25 11.35 -11.68 -1.68
CA HIS A 25 10.37 -12.75 -1.47
C HIS A 25 8.95 -12.35 -1.90
N ALA A 26 8.56 -11.07 -1.73
CA ALA A 26 7.28 -10.56 -2.19
C ALA A 26 7.16 -10.58 -3.72
N THR A 27 8.23 -10.21 -4.44
CA THR A 27 8.29 -10.26 -5.92
C THR A 27 8.10 -11.69 -6.42
N ILE A 28 8.81 -12.66 -5.83
CA ILE A 28 8.63 -14.07 -6.19
C ILE A 28 7.19 -14.52 -5.90
N ALA A 29 6.61 -14.11 -4.77
CA ALA A 29 5.25 -14.51 -4.41
C ALA A 29 4.20 -13.99 -5.41
N VAL A 30 4.30 -12.75 -5.89
CA VAL A 30 3.36 -12.23 -6.90
C VAL A 30 3.53 -12.86 -8.28
N GLU A 31 4.71 -13.36 -8.63
CA GLU A 31 4.92 -14.12 -9.86
C GLU A 31 4.25 -15.50 -9.80
N PHE A 32 4.24 -16.14 -8.62
CA PHE A 32 3.55 -17.42 -8.41
C PHE A 32 2.02 -17.29 -8.42
N ASP A 33 1.46 -16.21 -7.88
CA ASP A 33 0.02 -15.94 -7.90
C ASP A 33 -0.26 -14.48 -8.28
N PRO A 34 -0.35 -14.19 -9.59
CA PRO A 34 -0.56 -12.83 -10.09
C PRO A 34 -1.99 -12.31 -9.92
N SER A 35 -2.89 -13.13 -9.35
CA SER A 35 -4.27 -12.76 -9.02
C SER A 35 -4.46 -12.42 -7.54
N ASN A 36 -3.43 -12.59 -6.72
CA ASN A 36 -3.53 -12.40 -5.28
C ASN A 36 -3.47 -10.92 -4.86
N VAL A 37 -4.62 -10.40 -4.46
CA VAL A 37 -4.76 -9.02 -3.95
C VAL A 37 -3.80 -8.73 -2.79
N PHE A 38 -3.67 -9.68 -1.85
CA PHE A 38 -2.86 -9.50 -0.64
C PHE A 38 -1.36 -9.43 -0.95
N LEU A 39 -0.89 -10.23 -1.91
CA LEU A 39 0.53 -10.24 -2.30
C LEU A 39 0.95 -8.94 -2.98
N PHE A 40 0.12 -8.40 -3.89
CA PHE A 40 0.40 -7.11 -4.50
C PHE A 40 0.34 -5.96 -3.49
N ASN A 41 -0.58 -5.99 -2.52
CA ASN A 41 -0.61 -4.98 -1.47
C ASN A 41 0.67 -5.06 -0.61
N PHE A 42 1.11 -6.27 -0.27
CA PHE A 42 2.33 -6.49 0.49
C PHE A 42 3.59 -6.08 -0.28
N LEU A 43 3.64 -6.35 -1.59
CA LEU A 43 4.70 -5.85 -2.47
C LEU A 43 4.76 -4.32 -2.47
N GLY A 44 3.60 -3.66 -2.57
CA GLY A 44 3.51 -2.20 -2.48
C GLY A 44 4.02 -1.66 -1.14
N LEU A 45 3.70 -2.34 -0.02
CA LEU A 45 4.23 -2.00 1.29
C LEU A 45 5.76 -2.17 1.38
N CYS A 46 6.32 -3.22 0.77
CA CYS A 46 7.77 -3.43 0.72
C CYS A 46 8.47 -2.30 -0.05
N ASN A 47 7.98 -1.97 -1.25
CA ASN A 47 8.48 -0.85 -2.05
C ASN A 47 8.38 0.46 -1.30
N PHE A 48 7.24 0.73 -0.66
CA PHE A 48 7.03 1.94 0.11
C PHE A 48 8.00 2.06 1.30
N LYS A 49 8.32 0.96 1.99
CA LYS A 49 9.32 0.97 3.07
C LYS A 49 10.75 1.15 2.60
N LEU A 50 11.01 0.96 1.31
CA LEU A 50 12.30 1.18 0.66
C LEU A 50 12.37 2.52 -0.08
N ASP A 51 11.37 3.39 0.08
CA ASP A 51 11.25 4.67 -0.63
C ASP A 51 11.18 4.52 -2.18
N LEU A 52 10.79 3.34 -2.65
CA LEU A 52 10.51 3.05 -4.06
C LEU A 52 9.07 3.46 -4.38
N LEU A 53 8.82 4.77 -4.36
CA LEU A 53 7.46 5.33 -4.35
C LEU A 53 6.66 5.02 -5.62
N GLN A 54 7.32 5.04 -6.80
CA GLN A 54 6.63 4.73 -8.06
C GLN A 54 6.25 3.25 -8.15
N GLU A 55 7.15 2.36 -7.74
CA GLU A 55 6.93 0.92 -7.69
C GLU A 55 5.84 0.55 -6.66
N ALA A 56 5.77 1.29 -5.56
CA ALA A 56 4.69 1.15 -4.59
C ALA A 56 3.33 1.52 -5.21
N ILE A 57 3.24 2.65 -5.93
CA ILE A 57 2.02 3.05 -6.65
C ILE A 57 1.60 1.98 -7.66
N LEU A 58 2.52 1.44 -8.46
CA LEU A 58 2.21 0.39 -9.44
C LEU A 58 1.63 -0.86 -8.77
N ALA A 59 2.22 -1.30 -7.65
CA ALA A 59 1.73 -2.44 -6.91
C ALA A 59 0.33 -2.18 -6.31
N PHE A 60 0.09 -1.02 -5.71
CA PHE A 60 -1.24 -0.67 -5.20
C PHE A 60 -2.28 -0.48 -6.31
N ASN A 61 -1.89 0.04 -7.47
CA ASN A 61 -2.75 0.10 -8.65
C ASN A 61 -3.17 -1.31 -9.08
N LYS A 62 -2.24 -2.26 -9.09
CA LYS A 62 -2.54 -3.67 -9.40
C LYS A 62 -3.46 -4.28 -8.35
N THR A 63 -3.25 -4.02 -7.07
CA THR A 63 -4.17 -4.45 -6.00
C THR A 63 -5.59 -3.94 -6.23
N ILE A 64 -5.74 -2.64 -6.54
CA ILE A 64 -7.04 -1.99 -6.80
C ILE A 64 -7.70 -2.55 -8.06
N ALA A 65 -6.92 -2.84 -9.10
CA ALA A 65 -7.42 -3.46 -10.33
C ALA A 65 -7.93 -4.90 -10.10
N LEU A 66 -7.27 -5.65 -9.22
CA LEU A 66 -7.70 -7.01 -8.84
C LEU A 66 -8.93 -6.98 -7.91
N ASN A 67 -8.97 -6.03 -6.97
CA ASN A 67 -10.09 -5.85 -6.06
C ASN A 67 -10.24 -4.37 -5.67
N ASN A 68 -11.23 -3.72 -6.28
CA ASN A 68 -11.54 -2.31 -6.03
C ASN A 68 -12.22 -2.05 -4.68
N ALA A 69 -12.61 -3.09 -3.93
CA ALA A 69 -13.14 -2.97 -2.57
C ALA A 69 -12.04 -3.11 -1.50
N TYR A 70 -10.79 -3.38 -1.89
CA TYR A 70 -9.68 -3.53 -0.95
C TYR A 70 -9.18 -2.17 -0.44
N TYR A 71 -9.88 -1.62 0.56
CA TYR A 71 -9.68 -0.27 1.09
C TYR A 71 -8.22 0.06 1.48
N LEU A 72 -7.47 -0.93 2.00
CA LEU A 72 -6.07 -0.75 2.42
C LEU A 72 -5.15 -0.33 1.26
N ALA A 73 -5.44 -0.74 0.02
CA ALA A 73 -4.64 -0.31 -1.12
C ALA A 73 -4.80 1.18 -1.40
N TYR A 74 -6.02 1.72 -1.28
CA TYR A 74 -6.26 3.16 -1.40
C TYR A 74 -5.57 3.92 -0.26
N PHE A 75 -5.71 3.44 0.98
CA PHE A 75 -5.03 4.05 2.12
C PHE A 75 -3.50 4.08 1.94
N ASN A 76 -2.90 2.97 1.54
CA ASN A 76 -1.47 2.88 1.35
C ASN A 76 -1.00 3.75 0.16
N ARG A 77 -1.73 3.74 -0.96
CA ARG A 77 -1.40 4.59 -2.12
C ARG A 77 -1.55 6.07 -1.79
N ALA A 78 -2.54 6.46 -1.00
CA ALA A 78 -2.66 7.83 -0.50
C ALA A 78 -1.44 8.28 0.30
N ARG A 79 -0.89 7.41 1.15
CA ARG A 79 0.34 7.71 1.91
C ARG A 79 1.53 7.93 1.00
N VAL A 80 1.63 7.17 -0.09
CA VAL A 80 2.66 7.40 -1.11
C VAL A 80 2.44 8.75 -1.82
N TYR A 81 1.22 9.07 -2.22
CA TYR A 81 0.90 10.36 -2.83
C TYR A 81 1.17 11.54 -1.91
N ILE A 82 0.98 11.40 -0.59
CA ILE A 82 1.36 12.43 0.38
C ILE A 82 2.87 12.69 0.37
N LEU A 83 3.71 11.64 0.29
CA LEU A 83 5.17 11.81 0.21
C LEU A 83 5.64 12.42 -1.11
N LEU A 84 4.82 12.33 -2.16
CA LEU A 84 5.09 12.94 -3.47
C LEU A 84 4.46 14.33 -3.62
N ASP A 85 3.94 14.92 -2.54
CA ASP A 85 3.18 16.19 -2.55
C ASP A 85 1.95 16.18 -3.48
N GLU A 86 1.48 15.01 -3.90
CA GLU A 86 0.30 14.83 -4.75
C GLU A 86 -1.00 14.79 -3.92
N HIS A 87 -1.19 15.80 -3.06
CA HIS A 87 -2.24 15.80 -2.03
C HIS A 87 -3.66 15.63 -2.59
N THR A 88 -3.96 16.16 -3.78
CA THR A 88 -5.28 15.97 -4.41
C THR A 88 -5.57 14.49 -4.69
N LYS A 89 -4.58 13.73 -5.16
CA LYS A 89 -4.73 12.28 -5.38
C LYS A 89 -4.84 11.53 -4.05
N ALA A 90 -4.04 11.91 -3.07
CA ALA A 90 -4.12 11.34 -1.72
C ALA A 90 -5.51 11.52 -1.09
N LEU A 91 -6.07 12.73 -1.13
CA LEU A 91 -7.39 13.03 -0.57
C LEU A 91 -8.50 12.24 -1.27
N LYS A 92 -8.39 12.00 -2.58
CA LYS A 92 -9.32 11.16 -3.33
C LYS A 92 -9.24 9.70 -2.86
N ASP A 93 -8.04 9.14 -2.73
CA ASP A 93 -7.86 7.78 -2.25
C ASP A 93 -8.32 7.60 -0.80
N LEU A 94 -8.06 8.59 0.07
CA LEU A 94 -8.55 8.57 1.45
C LEU A 94 -10.07 8.64 1.50
N GLN A 95 -10.70 9.41 0.62
CA GLN A 95 -12.16 9.45 0.52
C GLN A 95 -12.72 8.08 0.12
N THR A 96 -12.10 7.41 -0.86
CA THR A 96 -12.51 6.06 -1.26
C THR A 96 -12.27 5.05 -0.13
N CYS A 97 -11.16 5.13 0.59
CA CYS A 97 -10.89 4.28 1.75
C CYS A 97 -11.98 4.45 2.83
N ILE A 98 -12.36 5.69 3.14
CA ILE A 98 -13.42 6.00 4.11
C ILE A 98 -14.77 5.45 3.66
N TYR A 99 -15.08 5.55 2.36
CA TYR A 99 -16.32 5.00 1.81
C TYR A 99 -16.39 3.48 1.93
N LEU A 100 -15.27 2.79 1.66
CA LEU A 100 -15.20 1.32 1.70
C LEU A 100 -15.07 0.75 3.11
N ALA A 101 -14.44 1.48 4.03
CA ALA A 101 -14.25 1.08 5.44
C ALA A 101 -14.44 2.28 6.37
N PRO A 102 -15.70 2.68 6.67
CA PRO A 102 -16.01 3.85 7.50
C PRO A 102 -15.48 3.76 8.94
N GLU A 103 -15.18 2.56 9.43
CA GLU A 103 -14.60 2.32 10.75
C GLU A 103 -13.07 2.48 10.80
N TYR A 104 -12.41 2.60 9.63
CA TYR A 104 -10.95 2.71 9.56
C TYR A 104 -10.46 4.13 9.90
N TYR A 105 -10.40 4.43 11.20
CA TYR A 105 -10.07 5.76 11.75
C TYR A 105 -8.78 6.37 11.20
N MET A 106 -7.80 5.54 10.84
CA MET A 106 -6.52 6.00 10.27
C MET A 106 -6.70 6.78 8.97
N ALA A 107 -7.72 6.47 8.16
CA ALA A 107 -8.00 7.22 6.94
C ALA A 107 -8.52 8.63 7.24
N TYR A 108 -9.37 8.79 8.26
CA TYR A 108 -9.85 10.10 8.72
C TYR A 108 -8.71 10.95 9.27
N TYR A 109 -7.89 10.36 10.15
CA TYR A 109 -6.73 11.03 10.72
C TYR A 109 -5.76 11.50 9.63
N THR A 110 -5.41 10.61 8.70
CA THR A 110 -4.50 10.94 7.60
C THR A 110 -5.09 12.02 6.69
N ARG A 111 -6.40 11.97 6.40
CA ARG A 111 -7.09 12.99 5.60
C ARG A 111 -7.06 14.35 6.29
N PHE A 112 -7.30 14.39 7.60
CA PHE A 112 -7.22 15.63 8.37
C PHE A 112 -5.82 16.26 8.29
N ILE A 113 -4.77 15.48 8.55
CA ILE A 113 -3.38 15.95 8.44
C ILE A 113 -3.06 16.44 7.02
N THR A 114 -3.53 15.72 6.00
CA THR A 114 -3.31 16.10 4.58
C THR A 114 -4.03 17.41 4.23
N LEU A 115 -5.20 17.71 4.81
CA LEU A 115 -5.88 18.98 4.57
C LEU A 115 -5.14 20.15 5.21
N LEU A 116 -4.55 19.95 6.39
CA LEU A 116 -3.74 20.99 7.06
C LEU A 116 -2.46 21.34 6.27
N SER A 117 -1.88 20.38 5.53
CA SER A 117 -0.69 20.64 4.72
C SER A 117 -0.98 21.36 3.41
N VAL A 118 -2.20 21.25 2.88
CA VAL A 118 -2.62 21.90 1.61
C VAL A 118 -3.10 23.33 1.84
N ASP A 119 -3.63 23.63 3.03
CA ASP A 119 -4.19 24.94 3.36
C ASP A 119 -3.57 25.47 4.67
N PRO A 120 -2.34 26.01 4.62
CA PRO A 120 -1.73 26.65 5.77
C PRO A 120 -2.49 27.97 6.01
N LYS A 121 -3.41 27.95 6.97
CA LYS A 121 -3.99 29.18 7.52
C LYS A 121 -2.92 30.10 8.10
#